data_AF-R0H4I4-F1
#
_entry.id   AF-R0H4I4-F1
#
_cell.length_a   1.000
_cell.length_b   1.000
_cell.length_c   1.000
_cell.angle_alpha   90.00
_cell.angle_beta   90.00
_cell.angle_gamma   90.00
#
_symmetry.space_group_name_H-M   'P 1'
#
loop_
_entity.id
_entity.type
_entity.pdbx_description
1 polymer ?
#
loop_
_entity_poly.entity_id
_entity_poly.type
_entity_poly.pdbx_seq_one_letter_code
_entity_poly.pdbx_strand_id
1 'polypeptide(L)'
;MRLCWKTVIWSKLIWVAILMGSLLLLATHMFFKKGLLVDVKLMYSAANTAAEVALRLVRPGKKNTDVTEAIQKVAAAYDCKIVEGVLSHQMKQHVIDGNKVVLSVASPEATVEEVEFEENEVYAIDIVASTGDGKPKLIDEKQTTIYKKDETVNYQLKLKASRFTISEITKNFPHMPFTARSLEEKRARLGLVECVNHGHLQPYPVLYEKSGDFVAQIKFTVLLMPNGSDRITSHTLQELQPTKTIEDPEIKGWLALGIKKKKGGGKKKKGKNFEISFPDFY
;
A
#
# COMPACT_ATOMS: atom_id res chain seq x y z
N MET A 1 20.01 -64.59 -33.43
CA MET A 1 20.31 -63.15 -33.57
C MET A 1 19.09 -62.21 -33.65
N ARG A 2 17.85 -62.61 -33.31
CA ARG A 2 16.66 -61.73 -33.39
C ARG A 2 16.10 -61.21 -32.07
N LEU A 3 16.64 -61.62 -30.91
CA LEU A 3 16.13 -61.22 -29.59
C LEU A 3 16.76 -59.93 -29.03
N CYS A 4 17.91 -59.48 -29.54
CA CYS A 4 18.65 -58.34 -28.97
C CYS A 4 18.13 -56.96 -29.45
N TRP A 5 17.43 -56.90 -30.58
CA TRP A 5 16.96 -55.63 -31.15
C TRP A 5 15.72 -55.06 -30.46
N LYS A 6 14.82 -55.91 -29.95
CA LYS A 6 13.58 -55.46 -29.29
C LYS A 6 13.84 -54.77 -27.96
N THR A 7 14.81 -55.24 -27.18
CA THR A 7 15.18 -54.65 -25.88
C THR A 7 15.86 -53.29 -26.02
N VAL A 8 16.68 -53.09 -27.06
CA VAL A 8 17.33 -51.79 -27.33
C VAL A 8 16.32 -50.72 -27.76
N ILE A 9 15.31 -51.10 -28.56
CA ILE A 9 14.25 -50.18 -29.01
C ILE A 9 13.34 -49.79 -27.85
N TRP A 10 12.96 -50.74 -26.99
CA TRP A 10 12.13 -50.45 -25.81
C TRP A 10 12.84 -49.55 -24.79
N SER A 11 14.14 -49.75 -24.56
CA SER A 11 14.94 -48.87 -23.71
C SER A 11 15.01 -47.44 -24.26
N LYS A 12 15.20 -47.27 -25.58
CA LYS A 12 15.18 -45.95 -26.22
C LYS A 12 13.82 -45.27 -26.14
N LEU A 13 12.71 -46.01 -26.30
CA LEU A 13 11.36 -45.45 -26.15
C LEU A 13 11.07 -44.99 -24.71
N ILE A 14 11.51 -45.75 -23.71
CA ILE A 14 11.37 -45.39 -22.29
C ILE A 14 12.17 -44.13 -21.97
N TRP A 15 13.42 -44.04 -22.46
CA TRP A 15 14.23 -42.84 -22.29
C TRP A 15 13.62 -41.61 -22.97
N VAL A 16 13.03 -41.76 -24.17
CA VAL A 16 12.30 -40.66 -24.85
C VAL A 16 11.06 -40.25 -24.06
N ALA A 17 10.29 -41.20 -23.50
CA ALA A 17 9.12 -40.89 -22.69
C ALA A 17 9.47 -40.17 -21.38
N ILE A 18 10.56 -40.57 -20.71
CA ILE A 18 11.06 -39.89 -19.49
C ILE A 18 11.58 -38.49 -19.80
N LEU A 19 12.33 -38.32 -20.91
CA LEU A 19 12.79 -37.00 -21.36
C LEU A 19 11.62 -36.09 -21.77
N MET A 20 10.62 -36.60 -22.48
CA MET A 20 9.43 -35.85 -22.88
C MET A 20 8.57 -35.46 -21.66
N GLY A 21 8.40 -36.37 -20.69
CA GLY A 21 7.68 -36.08 -19.44
C GLY A 21 8.38 -35.02 -18.59
N SER A 22 9.71 -35.10 -18.46
CA SER A 22 10.52 -34.09 -17.76
C SER A 22 10.50 -32.73 -18.47
N LEU A 23 10.57 -32.72 -19.80
CA LEU A 23 10.47 -31.49 -20.61
C LEU A 23 9.10 -30.83 -20.51
N LEU A 24 8.02 -31.62 -20.44
CA LEU A 24 6.65 -31.12 -20.26
C LEU A 24 6.45 -30.52 -18.85
N LEU A 25 7.04 -31.13 -17.82
CA LEU A 25 7.08 -30.60 -16.45
C LEU A 25 7.88 -29.28 -16.36
N LEU A 26 9.02 -29.20 -17.04
CA LEU A 26 9.81 -27.97 -17.14
C LEU A 26 9.08 -26.87 -17.92
N ALA A 27 8.40 -27.22 -19.01
CA ALA A 27 7.62 -26.29 -19.81
C ALA A 27 6.42 -25.74 -19.01
N THR A 28 5.70 -26.59 -18.28
CA THR A 28 4.59 -26.16 -17.41
C THR A 28 5.07 -25.29 -16.25
N HIS A 29 6.20 -25.63 -15.61
CA HIS A 29 6.81 -24.75 -14.60
C HIS A 29 7.30 -23.41 -15.17
N MET A 30 7.86 -23.39 -16.38
CA MET A 30 8.28 -22.16 -17.05
C MET A 30 7.11 -21.31 -17.50
N PHE A 31 6.02 -21.91 -17.99
CA PHE A 31 4.78 -21.21 -18.31
C PHE A 31 4.14 -20.62 -17.05
N PHE A 32 4.08 -21.39 -15.97
CA PHE A 32 3.56 -20.93 -14.69
C PHE A 32 4.39 -19.77 -14.13
N LYS A 33 5.73 -19.88 -14.12
CA LYS A 33 6.62 -18.79 -13.69
C LYS A 33 6.53 -17.55 -14.58
N LYS A 34 6.35 -17.71 -15.90
CA LYS A 34 6.19 -16.58 -16.81
C LYS A 34 4.84 -15.89 -16.63
N GLY A 35 3.75 -16.64 -16.43
CA GLY A 35 2.42 -16.07 -16.13
C GLY A 35 2.43 -15.26 -14.83
N LEU A 36 2.97 -15.85 -13.76
CA LEU A 36 3.11 -15.20 -12.45
C LEU A 36 3.85 -13.85 -12.52
N LEU A 37 4.89 -13.78 -13.37
CA LEU A 37 5.71 -12.58 -13.53
C LEU A 37 5.03 -11.50 -14.38
N VAL A 38 4.05 -11.88 -15.20
CA VAL A 38 3.20 -10.94 -15.95
C VAL A 38 2.18 -10.31 -15.01
N ASP A 39 1.57 -11.10 -14.13
CA ASP A 39 0.54 -10.63 -13.19
C ASP A 39 1.11 -9.61 -12.18
N VAL A 40 2.32 -9.86 -11.65
CA VAL A 40 3.00 -8.92 -10.74
C VAL A 40 3.32 -7.58 -11.43
N LYS A 41 3.74 -7.61 -12.70
CA LYS A 41 4.06 -6.39 -13.46
C LYS A 41 2.81 -5.57 -13.75
N LEU A 42 1.71 -6.23 -14.11
CA LEU A 42 0.43 -5.58 -14.36
C LEU A 42 -0.10 -4.92 -13.09
N MET A 43 -0.12 -5.64 -11.98
CA MET A 43 -0.55 -5.13 -10.68
C MET A 43 0.27 -3.92 -10.22
N TYR A 44 1.61 -3.97 -10.34
CA TYR A 44 2.47 -2.84 -9.98
C TYR A 44 2.22 -1.62 -10.89
N SER A 45 1.99 -1.85 -12.19
CA SER A 45 1.65 -0.78 -13.14
C SER A 45 0.28 -0.17 -12.85
N ALA A 46 -0.69 -1.00 -12.45
CA ALA A 46 -2.01 -0.56 -12.02
C ALA A 46 -1.93 0.34 -10.78
N ALA A 47 -1.19 -0.09 -9.75
CA ALA A 47 -0.99 0.68 -8.53
C ALA A 47 -0.29 2.02 -8.82
N ASN A 48 0.75 2.03 -9.68
CA ASN A 48 1.45 3.26 -10.07
C ASN A 48 0.53 4.22 -10.83
N THR A 49 -0.23 3.72 -11.79
CA THR A 49 -1.17 4.54 -12.56
C THR A 49 -2.25 5.10 -11.65
N ALA A 50 -2.78 4.29 -10.74
CA ALA A 50 -3.76 4.74 -9.75
C ALA A 50 -3.17 5.82 -8.83
N ALA A 51 -1.92 5.67 -8.38
CA ALA A 51 -1.20 6.69 -7.59
C ALA A 51 -0.99 8.00 -8.37
N GLU A 52 -0.73 7.90 -9.67
CA GLU A 52 -0.60 9.04 -10.56
C GLU A 52 -1.92 9.77 -10.81
N VAL A 53 -3.00 9.03 -11.00
CA VAL A 53 -4.36 9.58 -11.15
C VAL A 53 -4.81 10.21 -9.84
N ALA A 54 -4.62 9.53 -8.70
CA ALA A 54 -4.95 10.05 -7.38
C ALA A 54 -4.20 11.35 -7.07
N LEU A 55 -2.89 11.43 -7.36
CA LEU A 55 -2.12 12.67 -7.18
C LEU A 55 -2.73 13.84 -7.98
N ARG A 56 -3.25 13.56 -9.18
CA ARG A 56 -3.82 14.59 -10.05
C ARG A 56 -5.24 14.96 -9.67
N LEU A 57 -6.01 14.07 -9.04
CA LEU A 57 -7.39 14.32 -8.62
C LEU A 57 -7.51 14.92 -7.23
N VAL A 58 -6.57 14.60 -6.32
CA VAL A 58 -6.48 15.18 -4.98
C VAL A 58 -6.04 16.63 -5.11
N ARG A 59 -7.02 17.53 -5.19
CA ARG A 59 -6.87 18.99 -5.36
C ARG A 59 -7.95 19.73 -4.58
N PRO A 60 -7.68 20.97 -4.15
CA PRO A 60 -8.70 21.80 -3.52
C PRO A 60 -9.97 21.94 -4.38
N GLY A 61 -11.14 21.78 -3.75
CA GLY A 61 -12.46 21.85 -4.40
C GLY A 61 -12.90 20.57 -5.12
N LYS A 62 -12.13 19.48 -5.04
CA LYS A 62 -12.56 18.14 -5.47
C LYS A 62 -13.06 17.32 -4.28
N LYS A 63 -13.93 16.35 -4.58
CA LYS A 63 -14.49 15.43 -3.59
C LYS A 63 -13.64 14.17 -3.47
N ASN A 64 -13.71 13.53 -2.30
CA ASN A 64 -13.10 12.23 -2.06
C ASN A 64 -13.69 11.11 -2.95
N THR A 65 -14.99 11.14 -3.24
CA THR A 65 -15.68 10.15 -4.10
C THR A 65 -15.12 10.07 -5.51
N ASP A 66 -14.82 11.22 -6.14
CA ASP A 66 -14.19 11.31 -7.47
C ASP A 66 -12.87 10.52 -7.52
N VAL A 67 -12.09 10.56 -6.43
CA VAL A 67 -10.80 9.88 -6.33
C VAL A 67 -11.00 8.36 -6.21
N THR A 68 -11.95 7.93 -5.39
CA THR A 68 -12.31 6.51 -5.22
C THR A 68 -12.75 5.88 -6.55
N GLU A 69 -13.66 6.53 -7.28
CA GLU A 69 -14.15 6.02 -8.56
C GLU A 69 -13.04 5.92 -9.62
N ALA A 70 -12.17 6.91 -9.66
CA ALA A 70 -11.05 6.92 -10.60
C ALA A 70 -10.04 5.80 -10.31
N ILE A 71 -9.72 5.56 -9.04
CA ILE A 71 -8.82 4.47 -8.62
C ILE A 71 -9.43 3.11 -9.02
N GLN A 72 -10.73 2.91 -8.80
CA GLN A 72 -11.42 1.67 -9.18
C GLN A 72 -11.41 1.44 -10.70
N LYS A 73 -11.69 2.48 -11.49
CA LYS A 73 -11.65 2.40 -12.96
C LYS A 73 -10.27 2.04 -13.48
N VAL A 74 -9.22 2.63 -12.91
CA VAL A 74 -7.82 2.29 -13.26
C VAL A 74 -7.54 0.83 -12.94
N ALA A 75 -7.91 0.35 -11.76
CA ALA A 75 -7.67 -1.05 -11.40
C ALA A 75 -8.38 -2.02 -12.35
N ALA A 76 -9.64 -1.74 -12.70
CA ALA A 76 -10.42 -2.53 -13.64
C ALA A 76 -9.76 -2.59 -15.03
N ALA A 77 -9.18 -1.49 -15.52
CA ALA A 77 -8.47 -1.46 -16.80
C ALA A 77 -7.23 -2.38 -16.86
N TYR A 78 -6.68 -2.75 -15.69
CA TYR A 78 -5.54 -3.65 -15.56
C TYR A 78 -5.94 -5.07 -15.13
N ASP A 79 -7.24 -5.40 -15.08
CA ASP A 79 -7.77 -6.64 -14.52
C ASP A 79 -7.30 -6.90 -13.08
N CYS A 80 -7.07 -5.84 -12.31
CA CYS A 80 -6.67 -5.89 -10.91
C CYS A 80 -7.80 -5.37 -10.02
N LYS A 81 -7.84 -5.81 -8.77
CA LYS A 81 -8.78 -5.29 -7.77
C LYS A 81 -8.05 -4.45 -6.74
N ILE A 82 -8.68 -3.40 -6.24
CA ILE A 82 -8.17 -2.63 -5.12
C ILE A 82 -8.62 -3.31 -3.83
N VAL A 83 -7.74 -3.33 -2.84
CA VAL A 83 -8.03 -3.96 -1.55
C VAL A 83 -9.06 -3.13 -0.78
N GLU A 84 -10.12 -3.80 -0.34
CA GLU A 84 -11.17 -3.23 0.51
C GLU A 84 -10.63 -2.86 1.89
N GLY A 85 -11.15 -1.79 2.49
CA GLY A 85 -10.77 -1.35 3.83
C GLY A 85 -9.48 -0.52 3.91
N VAL A 86 -8.83 -0.22 2.79
CA VAL A 86 -7.69 0.71 2.76
C VAL A 86 -8.20 2.15 2.76
N LEU A 87 -7.69 2.92 3.72
CA LEU A 87 -8.07 4.30 3.96
C LEU A 87 -6.86 5.22 3.75
N SER A 88 -7.08 6.30 3.01
CA SER A 88 -6.12 7.40 2.89
C SER A 88 -6.53 8.53 3.82
N HIS A 89 -5.68 8.87 4.78
CA HIS A 89 -6.00 9.81 5.85
C HIS A 89 -5.44 11.20 5.59
N GLN A 90 -6.19 12.22 6.03
CA GLN A 90 -5.62 13.54 6.25
C GLN A 90 -4.60 13.48 7.39
N MET A 91 -3.46 14.12 7.20
CA MET A 91 -2.44 14.27 8.23
C MET A 91 -2.49 15.68 8.83
N LYS A 92 -2.38 15.77 10.15
CA LYS A 92 -2.17 17.02 10.90
C LYS A 92 -0.96 16.88 11.80
N GLN A 93 -0.57 17.98 12.44
CA GLN A 93 0.51 17.93 13.42
C GLN A 93 0.16 16.93 14.53
N HIS A 94 1.03 15.93 14.72
CA HIS A 94 0.84 14.85 15.70
C HIS A 94 -0.38 13.94 15.50
N VAL A 95 -1.12 14.07 14.39
CA VAL A 95 -2.28 13.22 14.08
C VAL A 95 -2.09 12.62 12.70
N ILE A 96 -1.82 11.31 12.65
CA ILE A 96 -1.65 10.56 11.40
C ILE A 96 -2.98 10.17 10.75
N ASP A 97 -4.02 10.00 11.57
CA ASP A 97 -5.36 9.57 11.14
C ASP A 97 -6.34 10.70 11.40
N GLY A 98 -6.39 11.68 10.49
CA GLY A 98 -7.34 12.77 10.55
C GLY A 98 -8.76 12.34 10.16
N ASN A 99 -9.72 13.22 10.46
CA ASN A 99 -11.15 12.95 10.24
C ASN A 99 -11.52 12.86 8.76
N LYS A 100 -10.82 13.61 7.88
CA LYS A 100 -11.06 13.57 6.43
C LYS A 100 -10.37 12.34 5.85
N VAL A 101 -11.15 11.44 5.27
CA VAL A 101 -10.68 10.15 4.75
C VAL A 101 -11.11 9.98 3.29
N VAL A 102 -10.23 9.37 2.49
CA VAL A 102 -10.53 8.92 1.13
C VAL A 102 -10.53 7.39 1.13
N LEU A 103 -11.64 6.80 0.71
CA LEU A 103 -11.77 5.36 0.53
C LEU A 103 -11.07 4.91 -0.74
N SER A 104 -10.33 3.80 -0.69
CA SER A 104 -9.78 3.20 -1.91
C SER A 104 -10.85 2.39 -2.67
N VAL A 105 -11.83 1.83 -1.97
CA VAL A 105 -13.00 1.13 -2.53
C VAL A 105 -14.24 1.50 -1.75
N ALA A 106 -15.32 1.86 -2.45
CA ALA A 106 -16.63 1.99 -1.84
C ALA A 106 -17.19 0.61 -1.48
N SER A 107 -17.41 0.34 -0.19
CA SER A 107 -18.10 -0.85 0.29
C SER A 107 -19.35 -0.43 1.08
N PRO A 108 -20.42 -1.24 1.08
CA PRO A 108 -21.65 -0.90 1.83
C PRO A 108 -21.43 -0.87 3.36
N GLU A 109 -20.33 -1.47 3.84
CA GLU A 109 -19.98 -1.53 5.26
C GLU A 109 -19.16 -0.32 5.73
N ALA A 110 -18.44 0.35 4.82
CA ALA A 110 -17.59 1.50 5.12
C ALA A 110 -18.07 2.74 4.39
N THR A 111 -19.06 3.44 4.96
CA THR A 111 -19.50 4.75 4.48
C THR A 111 -18.65 5.84 5.10
N VAL A 112 -17.90 6.57 4.26
CA VAL A 112 -17.19 7.79 4.67
C VAL A 112 -17.99 9.00 4.19
N GLU A 113 -18.01 10.05 5.01
CA GLU A 113 -18.67 11.31 4.66
C GLU A 113 -18.06 11.89 3.37
N GLU A 114 -18.90 12.47 2.51
CA GLU A 114 -18.41 13.23 1.37
C GLU A 114 -17.69 14.48 1.89
N VAL A 115 -16.41 14.57 1.56
CA VAL A 115 -15.57 15.69 2.00
C VAL A 115 -14.87 16.30 0.80
N GLU A 116 -14.86 17.64 0.78
CA GLU A 116 -14.09 18.41 -0.17
C GLU A 116 -12.68 18.68 0.38
N PHE A 117 -11.70 18.55 -0.51
CA PHE A 117 -10.32 18.89 -0.21
C PHE A 117 -10.15 20.42 -0.11
N GLU A 118 -9.40 20.88 0.88
CA GLU A 118 -9.11 22.30 1.10
C GLU A 118 -7.62 22.62 0.85
N GLU A 119 -7.33 23.91 0.71
CA GLU A 119 -5.96 24.39 0.59
C GLU A 119 -5.20 24.25 1.93
N ASN A 120 -3.90 23.98 1.85
CA ASN A 120 -2.97 23.77 2.96
C ASN A 120 -3.24 22.49 3.78
N GLU A 121 -4.01 21.54 3.22
CA GLU A 121 -4.17 20.22 3.80
C GLU A 121 -3.08 19.24 3.33
N VAL A 122 -2.81 18.24 4.16
CA VAL A 122 -1.85 17.17 3.88
C VAL A 122 -2.58 15.84 3.88
N TYR A 123 -2.32 14.99 2.89
CA TYR A 123 -2.92 13.67 2.78
C TYR A 123 -1.87 12.59 2.61
N ALA A 124 -2.01 11.50 3.35
CA ALA A 124 -1.32 10.25 3.09
C ALA A 124 -2.20 9.38 2.19
N ILE A 125 -1.86 9.33 0.91
CA ILE A 125 -2.55 8.49 -0.07
C ILE A 125 -1.95 7.09 -0.01
N ASP A 126 -2.79 6.10 0.27
CA ASP A 126 -2.43 4.69 0.35
C ASP A 126 -3.26 3.88 -0.64
N ILE A 127 -2.57 3.27 -1.60
CA ILE A 127 -3.20 2.48 -2.67
C ILE A 127 -2.62 1.09 -2.60
N VAL A 128 -3.51 0.11 -2.45
CA VAL A 128 -3.16 -1.30 -2.41
C VAL A 128 -3.95 -2.02 -3.49
N ALA A 129 -3.23 -2.56 -4.48
CA ALA A 129 -3.79 -3.38 -5.55
C ALA A 129 -3.49 -4.86 -5.30
N SER A 130 -4.41 -5.71 -5.70
CA SER A 130 -4.37 -7.17 -5.57
C SER A 130 -4.70 -7.81 -6.92
N THR A 131 -4.02 -8.91 -7.24
CA THR A 131 -4.38 -9.78 -8.38
C THR A 131 -5.59 -10.68 -8.07
N GLY A 132 -5.92 -10.82 -6.78
CA GLY A 132 -6.97 -11.69 -6.29
C GLY A 132 -8.33 -11.00 -6.17
N ASP A 133 -9.04 -11.29 -5.07
CA ASP A 133 -10.39 -10.78 -4.83
C ASP A 133 -10.43 -9.39 -4.18
N GLY A 134 -9.31 -8.87 -3.70
CA GLY A 134 -9.25 -7.58 -3.02
C GLY A 134 -9.88 -7.61 -1.63
N LYS A 135 -10.09 -8.80 -1.06
CA LYS A 135 -10.74 -9.00 0.24
C LYS A 135 -9.74 -9.60 1.23
N PRO A 136 -9.01 -8.75 1.96
CA PRO A 136 -7.99 -9.21 2.88
C PRO A 136 -8.63 -9.99 4.02
N LYS A 137 -8.02 -11.10 4.41
CA LYS A 137 -8.44 -11.93 5.55
C LYS A 137 -7.42 -11.85 6.66
N LEU A 138 -7.94 -11.84 7.88
CA LEU A 138 -7.17 -12.06 9.09
C LEU A 138 -6.96 -13.56 9.26
N ILE A 139 -5.70 -14.01 9.20
CA ILE A 139 -5.35 -15.42 9.43
C ILE A 139 -4.98 -15.63 10.91
N ASP A 140 -4.13 -14.77 11.46
CA ASP A 140 -3.62 -14.90 12.82
C ASP A 140 -3.50 -13.53 13.50
N GLU A 141 -4.35 -13.30 14.49
CA GLU A 141 -4.34 -12.08 15.31
C GLU A 141 -3.02 -11.92 16.09
N LYS A 142 -2.34 -13.03 16.41
CA LYS A 142 -1.12 -13.04 17.22
C LYS A 142 0.10 -12.46 16.49
N GLN A 143 0.03 -12.32 15.17
CA GLN A 143 1.12 -11.72 14.38
C GLN A 143 1.09 -10.20 14.41
N THR A 144 0.06 -9.60 15.01
CA THR A 144 -0.05 -8.15 15.15
C THR A 144 1.04 -7.65 16.09
N THR A 145 2.01 -6.94 15.51
CA THR A 145 3.17 -6.40 16.22
C THR A 145 3.22 -4.88 16.19
N ILE A 146 2.34 -4.23 15.43
CA ILE A 146 2.28 -2.78 15.27
C ILE A 146 1.04 -2.27 15.99
N TYR A 147 1.24 -1.24 16.81
CA TYR A 147 0.20 -0.62 17.62
C TYR A 147 0.30 0.90 17.54
N LYS A 148 -0.83 1.59 17.68
CA LYS A 148 -0.88 3.04 17.90
C LYS A 148 -1.60 3.30 19.21
N LYS A 149 -1.12 4.29 19.94
CA LYS A 149 -1.78 4.77 21.15
C LYS A 149 -3.02 5.59 20.80
N ASP A 150 -4.13 5.26 21.45
CA ASP A 150 -5.32 6.12 21.47
C ASP A 150 -5.29 6.97 22.74
N GLU A 151 -5.36 8.29 22.56
CA GLU A 151 -5.35 9.26 23.65
C GLU A 151 -6.74 9.59 24.17
N THR A 152 -7.79 9.19 23.44
CA THR A 152 -9.18 9.44 23.85
C THR A 152 -9.61 8.52 25.00
N VAL A 153 -8.91 7.41 25.19
CA VAL A 153 -9.27 6.38 26.17
C VAL A 153 -8.63 6.67 27.53
N ASN A 154 -9.45 7.08 28.47
CA ASN A 154 -9.09 7.34 29.88
C ASN A 154 -9.49 6.18 30.80
N TYR A 155 -9.09 4.96 30.47
CA TYR A 155 -9.27 3.82 31.36
C TYR A 155 -8.08 3.65 32.32
N GLN A 156 -8.36 3.25 33.56
CA GLN A 156 -7.31 3.04 34.56
C GLN A 156 -6.86 1.57 34.54
N LEU A 157 -5.68 1.33 33.96
CA LEU A 157 -5.06 0.01 33.89
C LEU A 157 -4.79 -0.60 35.27
N LYS A 158 -5.16 -1.87 35.46
CA LYS A 158 -5.08 -2.58 36.73
C LYS A 158 -3.70 -3.20 36.94
N LEU A 159 -3.07 -3.75 35.91
CA LEU A 159 -1.76 -4.39 36.05
C LEU A 159 -0.63 -3.35 36.13
N LYS A 160 0.36 -3.64 36.99
CA LYS A 160 1.60 -2.85 37.09
C LYS A 160 2.39 -2.86 35.77
N ALA A 161 2.41 -4.00 35.07
CA ALA A 161 3.08 -4.15 33.79
C ALA A 161 2.50 -3.21 32.72
N SER A 162 1.18 -3.17 32.58
CA SER A 162 0.49 -2.34 31.59
C SER A 162 0.71 -0.84 31.83
N ARG A 163 0.65 -0.39 33.09
CA ARG A 163 0.97 1.02 33.43
C ARG A 163 2.40 1.40 33.07
N PHE A 164 3.35 0.48 33.27
CA PHE A 164 4.74 0.69 32.85
C PHE A 164 4.84 0.78 31.33
N THR A 165 4.22 -0.15 30.60
CA THR A 165 4.20 -0.16 29.13
C THR A 165 3.58 1.11 28.54
N ILE A 166 2.43 1.59 29.03
CA ILE A 166 1.85 2.86 28.55
C ILE A 166 2.75 4.06 28.85
N SER A 167 3.43 4.08 30.01
CA SER A 167 4.35 5.16 30.36
C SER A 167 5.56 5.18 29.41
N GLU A 168 6.14 4.03 29.11
CA GLU A 168 7.21 3.86 28.13
C GLU A 168 6.77 4.31 26.72
N ILE A 169 5.59 3.86 26.27
CA ILE A 169 5.02 4.25 24.98
C ILE A 169 4.79 5.76 24.93
N THR A 170 4.22 6.36 25.98
CA THR A 170 3.95 7.82 25.99
C THR A 170 5.23 8.64 25.96
N LYS A 171 6.32 8.12 26.52
CA LYS A 171 7.64 8.79 26.50
C LYS A 171 8.33 8.67 25.14
N ASN A 172 8.31 7.48 24.54
CA ASN A 172 9.08 7.18 23.33
C ASN A 172 8.29 7.40 22.04
N PHE A 173 6.99 7.11 22.06
CA PHE A 173 6.08 7.12 20.91
C PHE A 173 4.72 7.77 21.27
N PRO A 174 4.66 9.10 21.51
CA PRO A 174 3.45 9.75 22.00
C PRO A 174 2.25 9.57 21.07
N HIS A 175 2.44 9.85 19.77
CA HIS A 175 1.37 9.85 18.76
C HIS A 175 1.67 8.99 17.53
N MET A 176 2.84 8.34 17.49
CA MET A 176 3.30 7.57 16.35
C MET A 176 3.03 6.08 16.55
N PRO A 177 2.69 5.33 15.48
CA PRO A 177 2.67 3.88 15.53
C PRO A 177 4.05 3.34 15.92
N PHE A 178 4.05 2.28 16.72
CA PHE A 178 5.26 1.64 17.19
C PHE A 178 5.16 0.12 17.06
N THR A 179 6.31 -0.54 17.01
CA THR A 179 6.40 -1.99 17.03
C THR A 179 6.59 -2.50 18.45
N ALA A 180 5.94 -3.62 18.80
CA ALA A 180 6.10 -4.30 20.07
C ALA A 180 7.56 -4.71 20.36
N ARG A 181 8.41 -4.82 19.31
CA ARG A 181 9.84 -5.10 19.45
C ARG A 181 10.61 -3.96 20.10
N SER A 182 10.13 -2.73 20.00
CA SER A 182 10.79 -1.55 20.57
C SER A 182 10.55 -1.39 22.07
N LEU A 183 9.72 -2.25 22.67
CA LEU A 183 9.39 -2.24 24.10
C LEU A 183 10.23 -3.24 24.88
N GLU A 184 10.35 -3.01 26.20
CA GLU A 184 11.08 -3.92 27.08
C GLU A 184 10.40 -5.30 27.21
N GLU A 185 11.06 -6.34 26.67
CA GLU A 185 10.49 -7.66 26.39
C GLU A 185 9.89 -8.38 27.61
N LYS A 186 10.49 -8.21 28.81
CA LYS A 186 10.08 -8.93 30.03
C LYS A 186 8.67 -8.58 30.51
N ARG A 187 8.16 -7.39 30.17
CA ARG A 187 6.88 -6.88 30.69
C ARG A 187 5.90 -6.48 29.58
N ALA A 188 6.39 -6.25 28.37
CA ALA A 188 5.58 -5.77 27.24
C ALA A 188 4.46 -6.72 26.85
N ARG A 189 4.70 -8.05 26.76
CA ARG A 189 3.68 -8.99 26.25
C ARG A 189 2.39 -9.01 27.08
N LEU A 190 2.51 -9.07 28.41
CA LEU A 190 1.33 -9.04 29.28
C LEU A 190 0.68 -7.65 29.32
N GLY A 191 1.50 -6.60 29.28
CA GLY A 191 1.02 -5.22 29.28
C GLY A 191 0.19 -4.87 28.05
N LEU A 192 0.67 -5.30 26.87
CA LEU A 192 0.01 -5.03 25.58
C LEU A 192 -1.40 -5.63 25.50
N VAL A 193 -1.60 -6.86 26.01
CA VAL A 193 -2.93 -7.52 25.97
C VAL A 193 -3.98 -6.71 26.73
N GLU A 194 -3.67 -6.23 27.94
CA GLU A 194 -4.61 -5.39 28.70
C GLU A 194 -4.84 -4.04 28.00
N CYS A 195 -3.78 -3.43 27.44
CA CYS A 195 -3.88 -2.14 26.77
C CYS A 195 -4.75 -2.19 25.49
N VAL A 196 -4.65 -3.28 24.73
CA VAL A 196 -5.50 -3.51 23.53
C VAL A 196 -6.94 -3.80 23.95
N ASN A 197 -7.15 -4.69 24.93
CA ASN A 197 -8.50 -5.06 25.39
C ASN A 197 -9.30 -3.87 25.95
N HIS A 198 -8.61 -2.90 26.57
CA HIS A 198 -9.23 -1.68 27.09
C HIS A 198 -9.17 -0.50 26.13
N GLY A 199 -8.71 -0.68 24.90
CA GLY A 199 -8.76 0.34 23.84
C GLY A 199 -7.68 1.42 23.91
N HIS A 200 -6.71 1.33 24.83
CA HIS A 200 -5.58 2.28 24.84
C HIS A 200 -4.65 2.13 23.64
N LEU A 201 -4.63 0.95 23.04
CA LEU A 201 -3.84 0.64 21.86
C LEU A 201 -4.73 0.14 20.74
N GLN A 202 -4.67 0.82 19.61
CA GLN A 202 -5.26 0.38 18.36
C GLN A 202 -4.27 -0.54 17.63
N PRO A 203 -4.62 -1.83 17.42
CA PRO A 203 -3.77 -2.76 16.67
C PRO A 203 -3.84 -2.49 15.16
N TYR A 204 -2.71 -2.64 14.46
CA TYR A 204 -2.66 -2.72 12.99
C TYR A 204 -2.43 -4.18 12.60
N PRO A 205 -3.50 -4.93 12.32
CA PRO A 205 -3.37 -6.36 12.13
C PRO A 205 -2.76 -6.69 10.76
N VAL A 206 -2.10 -7.85 10.69
CA VAL A 206 -1.51 -8.34 9.44
C VAL A 206 -2.59 -9.01 8.60
N LEU A 207 -2.80 -8.46 7.42
CA LEU A 207 -3.82 -8.89 6.47
C LEU A 207 -3.20 -9.73 5.36
N TYR A 208 -3.90 -10.79 4.95
CA TYR A 208 -3.45 -11.70 3.91
C TYR A 208 -4.47 -11.82 2.79
N GLU A 209 -3.97 -11.90 1.56
CA GLU A 209 -4.73 -12.37 0.41
C GLU A 209 -4.67 -13.90 0.28
N LYS A 210 -5.43 -14.47 -0.65
CA LYS A 210 -5.37 -15.91 -0.91
C LYS A 210 -3.96 -16.34 -1.31
N SER A 211 -3.59 -17.55 -0.91
CA SER A 211 -2.28 -18.12 -1.25
C SER A 211 -2.13 -18.24 -2.77
N GLY A 212 -1.14 -17.56 -3.32
CA GLY A 212 -0.86 -17.52 -4.77
C GLY A 212 -1.16 -16.18 -5.43
N ASP A 213 -1.92 -15.30 -4.76
CA ASP A 213 -2.17 -13.94 -5.21
C ASP A 213 -1.09 -12.98 -4.73
N PHE A 214 -0.91 -11.88 -5.46
CA PHE A 214 0.06 -10.83 -5.16
C PHE A 214 -0.65 -9.54 -4.77
N VAL A 215 0.05 -8.76 -3.96
CA VAL A 215 -0.39 -7.44 -3.50
C VAL A 215 0.73 -6.43 -3.74
N ALA A 216 0.39 -5.27 -4.30
CA ALA A 216 1.27 -4.12 -4.42
C ALA A 216 0.69 -2.94 -3.64
N GLN A 217 1.51 -2.36 -2.77
CA GLN A 217 1.17 -1.18 -2.00
C GLN A 217 2.05 -0.01 -2.43
N ILE A 218 1.44 1.15 -2.63
CA ILE A 218 2.12 2.42 -2.89
C ILE A 218 1.51 3.47 -1.97
N LYS A 219 2.36 4.09 -1.15
CA LYS A 219 1.94 5.08 -0.16
C LYS A 219 2.74 6.36 -0.30
N PHE A 220 2.11 7.47 -0.62
CA PHE A 220 2.81 8.76 -0.74
C PHE A 220 2.06 9.88 -0.03
N THR A 221 2.82 10.88 0.42
CA THR A 221 2.27 12.07 1.07
C THR A 221 2.15 13.20 0.06
N VAL A 222 0.97 13.81 0.00
CA VAL A 222 0.63 14.94 -0.86
C VAL A 222 0.35 16.16 -0.02
N LEU A 223 0.92 17.29 -0.43
CA LEU A 223 0.68 18.61 0.13
C LEU A 223 -0.21 19.41 -0.83
N LEU A 224 -1.36 19.89 -0.36
CA LEU A 224 -2.25 20.73 -1.14
C LEU A 224 -1.86 22.20 -0.99
N MET A 225 -0.99 22.70 -1.86
CA MET A 225 -0.63 24.12 -1.87
C MET A 225 -1.61 24.92 -2.75
N PRO A 226 -1.77 26.24 -2.56
CA PRO A 226 -2.57 27.10 -3.45
C PRO A 226 -2.11 27.05 -4.93
N ASN A 227 -0.84 26.70 -5.16
CA ASN A 227 -0.25 26.56 -6.49
C ASN A 227 -0.54 25.19 -7.17
N GLY A 228 -1.15 24.26 -6.44
CA GLY A 228 -1.40 22.88 -6.86
C GLY A 228 -0.83 21.85 -5.88
N SER A 229 -1.13 20.59 -6.13
CA SER A 229 -0.73 19.47 -5.29
C SER A 229 0.76 19.17 -5.46
N ASP A 230 1.49 19.00 -4.36
CA ASP A 230 2.90 18.65 -4.37
C ASP A 230 3.12 17.28 -3.73
N ARG A 231 3.86 16.40 -4.42
CA ARG A 231 4.22 15.09 -3.89
C ARG A 231 5.51 15.23 -3.09
N ILE A 232 5.45 14.99 -1.78
CA ILE A 232 6.62 15.10 -0.90
C ILE A 232 7.46 13.81 -0.96
N THR A 233 6.79 12.66 -0.85
CA THR A 233 7.47 11.37 -0.86
C THR A 233 7.36 10.73 -2.23
N SER A 234 8.50 10.32 -2.78
CA SER A 234 8.57 9.55 -4.02
C SER A 234 9.21 8.20 -3.75
N HIS A 235 8.80 7.22 -4.55
CA HIS A 235 9.40 5.90 -4.58
C HIS A 235 10.22 5.81 -5.87
N THR A 236 11.35 5.13 -5.82
CA THR A 236 12.07 4.75 -7.03
C THR A 236 11.19 3.79 -7.83
N LEU A 237 10.71 4.24 -8.98
CA LEU A 237 9.95 3.42 -9.90
C LEU A 237 10.86 2.31 -10.43
N GLN A 238 10.46 1.06 -10.23
CA GLN A 238 11.10 -0.05 -10.91
C GLN A 238 10.64 -0.05 -12.37
N GLU A 239 11.58 -0.02 -13.31
CA GLU A 239 11.29 -0.07 -14.75
C GLU A 239 10.71 -1.44 -15.13
N LEU A 240 9.41 -1.61 -14.90
CA LEU A 240 8.65 -2.74 -15.36
C LEU A 240 7.93 -2.32 -16.64
N GLN A 241 8.34 -2.88 -17.77
CA GLN A 241 7.65 -2.67 -19.04
C GLN A 241 6.25 -3.28 -18.93
N PRO A 242 5.17 -2.48 -18.97
CA PRO A 242 3.81 -3.00 -18.86
C PRO A 242 3.46 -3.75 -20.15
N THR A 243 2.83 -4.92 -20.01
CA THR A 243 2.40 -5.73 -21.16
C THR A 243 1.06 -5.24 -21.73
N LYS A 244 0.28 -4.49 -20.94
CA LYS A 244 -0.99 -3.87 -21.34
C LYS A 244 -0.84 -2.35 -21.38
N THR A 245 -1.33 -1.74 -22.45
CA THR A 245 -1.43 -0.27 -22.58
C THR A 245 -2.84 0.16 -22.23
N ILE A 246 -2.95 1.28 -21.51
CA ILE A 246 -4.26 1.85 -21.14
C ILE A 246 -4.90 2.44 -22.40
N GLU A 247 -6.07 1.96 -22.79
CA GLU A 247 -6.79 2.49 -23.95
C GLU A 247 -7.86 3.52 -23.57
N ASP A 248 -8.36 3.47 -22.33
CA ASP A 248 -9.50 4.29 -21.88
C ASP A 248 -9.24 5.80 -21.98
N PRO A 249 -10.16 6.55 -22.61
CA PRO A 249 -10.01 7.99 -22.81
C PRO A 249 -10.09 8.78 -21.50
N GLU A 250 -10.87 8.31 -20.52
CA GLU A 250 -10.99 8.96 -19.20
C GLU A 250 -9.68 8.90 -18.41
N ILE A 251 -9.03 7.74 -18.37
CA ILE A 251 -7.76 7.55 -17.64
C ILE A 251 -6.66 8.40 -18.30
N LYS A 252 -6.60 8.44 -19.63
CA LYS A 252 -5.69 9.33 -20.36
C LYS A 252 -5.98 10.81 -20.06
N GLY A 253 -7.27 11.17 -19.95
CA GLY A 253 -7.70 12.50 -19.54
C GLY A 253 -7.17 12.89 -18.17
N TRP A 254 -7.28 12.01 -17.18
CA TRP A 254 -6.74 12.26 -15.83
C TRP A 254 -5.22 12.33 -15.82
N LEU A 255 -4.53 11.45 -16.54
CA LEU A 255 -3.06 11.46 -16.63
C LEU A 255 -2.51 12.73 -17.31
N ALA A 256 -3.28 13.30 -18.24
CA ALA A 256 -2.95 14.57 -18.91
C ALA A 256 -3.14 15.80 -18.00
N LEU A 257 -3.85 15.70 -16.88
CA LEU A 257 -4.01 16.82 -15.94
C LEU A 257 -2.66 17.23 -15.35
N GLY A 258 -2.30 18.50 -15.50
CA GLY A 258 -1.05 19.04 -14.93
C GLY A 258 -1.12 19.15 -13.41
N ILE A 259 -0.13 18.62 -12.70
CA ILE A 259 -0.09 18.54 -11.21
C ILE A 259 0.03 19.92 -10.55
N LYS A 260 0.77 20.85 -11.18
CA LYS A 260 0.91 22.25 -10.72
C LYS A 260 0.36 23.20 -11.79
N LYS A 261 -0.26 24.30 -11.36
CA LYS A 261 -0.56 25.41 -12.29
C LYS A 261 0.79 25.96 -12.77
N LYS A 262 1.05 25.95 -14.08
CA LYS A 262 2.22 26.65 -14.63
C LYS A 262 2.10 28.12 -14.22
N LYS A 263 3.08 28.64 -13.46
CA LYS A 263 3.23 30.09 -13.30
C LYS A 263 3.32 30.68 -14.70
N GLY A 264 2.34 31.51 -15.07
CA GLY A 264 2.44 32.38 -16.24
C GLY A 264 3.76 33.16 -16.19
N GLY A 265 4.40 33.29 -17.35
CA GLY A 265 5.74 33.87 -17.47
C GLY A 265 5.86 35.21 -16.76
N GLY A 266 6.74 35.28 -15.75
CA GLY A 266 7.08 36.50 -15.04
C GLY A 266 8.52 36.39 -14.53
N LYS A 267 9.40 37.20 -15.14
CA LYS A 267 10.85 37.40 -14.87
C LYS A 267 11.44 36.68 -13.65
N LYS A 268 12.49 35.89 -13.91
CA LYS A 268 13.49 35.45 -12.90
C LYS A 268 13.87 36.63 -11.99
N LYS A 269 13.43 36.60 -10.73
CA LYS A 269 14.09 37.34 -9.65
C LYS A 269 15.19 36.44 -9.08
N LYS A 270 16.44 36.85 -9.28
CA LYS A 270 17.64 36.32 -8.61
C LYS A 270 17.61 36.68 -7.11
N GLY A 271 18.13 35.77 -6.28
CA GLY A 271 18.54 36.00 -4.87
C GLY A 271 17.51 35.48 -3.86
N LYS A 272 17.86 34.74 -2.80
CA LYS A 272 19.15 34.47 -2.12
C LYS A 272 19.17 33.01 -1.64
N ASN A 273 20.36 32.38 -1.65
CA ASN A 273 20.60 31.15 -0.89
C ASN A 273 20.35 31.43 0.60
N PHE A 274 19.39 30.73 1.20
CA PHE A 274 19.39 30.47 2.62
C PHE A 274 19.97 29.07 2.79
N GLU A 275 21.26 29.00 3.15
CA GLU A 275 21.78 27.81 3.79
C GLU A 275 21.06 27.66 5.13
N ILE A 276 20.21 26.65 5.22
CA ILE A 276 19.69 26.19 6.51
C ILE A 276 20.72 25.19 7.01
N SER A 277 21.60 25.65 7.90
CA SER A 277 22.41 24.77 8.72
C SER A 277 21.48 23.98 9.64
N PHE A 278 21.45 22.66 9.48
CA PHE A 278 20.90 21.78 10.51
C PHE A 278 21.90 21.76 11.67
N PRO A 279 21.54 22.18 12.89
CA PRO A 279 22.38 21.93 14.05
C PRO A 279 22.43 20.43 14.28
N ASP A 280 23.65 19.89 14.34
CA ASP A 280 23.92 18.52 14.76
C ASP A 280 23.28 18.28 16.12
N PHE A 281 22.27 17.41 16.16
CA PHE A 281 21.80 16.83 17.41
C PHE A 281 22.62 15.57 17.68
N TYR A 282 23.32 15.63 18.82
CA TYR A 282 24.10 14.58 19.47
C TYR A 282 23.47 13.18 19.43
#